data_AF-A0A3G6ZJT4-F1
#
_entry.id   AF-A0A3G6ZJT4-F1
#
_cell.length_a   1.000
_cell.length_b   1.000
_cell.length_c   1.000
_cell.angle_alpha   90.00
_cell.angle_beta   90.00
_cell.angle_gamma   90.00
#
_symmetry.space_group_name_H-M   'P 1'
#
loop_
_entity.id
_entity.type
_entity.pdbx_description
1 polymer ?
#
loop_
_entity_poly.entity_id
_entity_poly.type
_entity_poly.pdbx_seq_one_letter_code
_entity_poly.pdbx_strand_id
1 'polypeptide(L)' 'MGSHVRKVEMPGIGTRYDVAGNRAPQRVSVIEHRDGRREIYSFENSSTDPTSVIELSAEQARLLGAVLNGSYITD' A
#
# COMPACT_ATOMS: atom_id res chain seq x y z
N MET A 1 6.68 -5.60 -17.60
CA MET A 1 7.12 -4.28 -17.10
C MET A 1 7.57 -4.49 -15.67
N GLY A 2 8.80 -4.14 -15.32
CA GLY A 2 9.39 -4.54 -14.04
C GLY A 2 8.56 -4.03 -12.85
N SER A 3 8.40 -4.89 -11.84
CA SER A 3 7.75 -4.59 -10.56
C SER A 3 8.62 -3.63 -9.74
N HIS A 4 8.59 -2.35 -10.10
CA HIS A 4 9.33 -1.33 -9.36
C HIS A 4 8.43 -0.74 -8.28
N VAL A 5 8.88 -0.84 -7.03
CA VAL A 5 8.30 -0.09 -5.92
C VAL A 5 9.01 1.25 -5.88
N ARG A 6 8.27 2.35 -5.98
CA ARG A 6 8.83 3.70 -5.78
C ARG A 6 8.67 4.09 -4.32
N LYS A 7 9.77 4.31 -3.62
CA LYS A 7 9.81 4.81 -2.24
C LYS A 7 9.90 6.33 -2.21
N VAL A 8 9.12 6.98 -1.35
CA VAL A 8 9.13 8.43 -1.12
C VAL A 8 9.10 8.69 0.39
N GLU A 9 10.13 9.33 0.92
CA GLU A 9 10.13 9.79 2.31
C GLU A 9 9.19 10.99 2.46
N MET A 10 8.33 10.97 3.49
CA MET A 10 7.36 12.02 3.80
C MET A 10 7.70 12.66 5.15
N PRO A 11 8.37 13.83 5.18
CA PRO A 11 8.76 14.51 6.42
C PRO A 11 7.57 14.70 7.37
N GLY A 12 7.72 14.25 8.61
CA GLY A 12 6.69 14.34 9.65
C GLY A 12 5.60 13.27 9.61
N ILE A 13 5.45 12.53 8.49
CA ILE A 13 4.36 11.55 8.29
C ILE A 13 4.91 10.13 8.35
N GLY A 14 5.92 9.82 7.53
CA GLY A 14 6.40 8.45 7.36
C GLY A 14 6.99 8.21 5.96
N THR A 15 6.69 7.07 5.36
CA THR A 15 7.18 6.69 4.03
C THR A 15 6.03 6.24 3.14
N ARG A 16 5.99 6.73 1.90
CA ARG A 16 5.07 6.26 0.87
C ARG A 16 5.76 5.28 -0.08
N TYR A 17 5.06 4.20 -0.40
CA TYR A 17 5.46 3.22 -1.40
C TYR A 17 4.42 3.19 -2.52
N ASP A 18 4.82 3.50 -3.75
CA ASP A 18 3.95 3.41 -4.92
C ASP A 18 4.25 2.09 -5.67
N VAL A 19 3.23 1.26 -5.88
CA VAL A 19 3.32 -0.05 -6.53
C VAL A 19 2.41 -0.07 -7.75
N ALA A 20 2.99 -0.29 -8.93
CA ALA A 20 2.21 -0.45 -10.16
C ALA A 20 1.59 -1.86 -10.22
N GLY A 21 0.31 -1.92 -10.58
CA GLY A 21 -0.37 -3.16 -10.90
C GLY A 21 0.06 -3.71 -12.27
N ASN A 22 -0.28 -4.98 -12.53
CA ASN A 22 0.06 -5.63 -13.80
C ASN A 22 -0.74 -5.10 -15.00
N ARG A 23 -1.84 -4.38 -14.75
CA ARG A 23 -2.66 -3.73 -15.77
C ARG A 23 -2.60 -2.23 -15.57
N ALA A 24 -2.06 -1.49 -16.53
CA ALA A 24 -2.20 -0.04 -16.52
C ALA A 24 -3.68 0.35 -16.64
N PRO A 25 -4.14 1.39 -15.93
CA PRO A 25 -3.39 2.31 -15.06
C PRO A 25 -3.43 1.94 -13.55
N GLN A 26 -3.73 0.68 -13.20
CA GLN A 26 -3.89 0.27 -11.80
C GLN A 26 -2.61 0.49 -11.00
N ARG A 27 -2.74 1.11 -9.83
CA ARG A 27 -1.65 1.24 -8.87
C ARG A 27 -2.20 1.27 -7.44
N VAL A 28 -1.33 0.96 -6.50
CA VAL A 28 -1.57 1.11 -5.07
C VAL A 28 -0.47 1.99 -4.49
N SER A 29 -0.84 2.94 -3.63
CA SER A 29 0.12 3.66 -2.78
C SER A 29 -0.10 3.25 -1.34
N VAL A 30 0.96 2.94 -0.62
CA VAL A 30 0.93 2.62 0.82
C VAL A 30 1.70 3.69 1.57
N ILE A 31 1.07 4.35 2.54
CA ILE A 31 1.76 5.22 3.49
C ILE A 31 1.96 4.43 4.78
N GLU A 32 3.21 4.24 5.18
CA GLU A 32 3.57 3.74 6.50
C GLU A 32 3.85 4.94 7.40
N HIS A 33 2.97 5.17 8.37
CA HIS A 33 3.08 6.25 9.34
C HIS A 33 4.09 5.89 10.42
N ARG A 34 4.71 6.92 11.03
CA ARG A 34 5.68 6.75 12.12
C ARG A 34 5.10 6.10 13.39
N ASP A 35 3.79 6.20 13.59
CA ASP A 35 3.06 5.55 14.69
C ASP A 35 2.73 4.07 14.40
N GLY A 36 3.15 3.56 13.24
CA GLY A 36 2.93 2.19 12.81
C GLY A 36 1.59 1.95 12.10
N ARG A 37 0.76 2.97 11.92
CA ARG A 37 -0.46 2.87 11.12
C ARG A 37 -0.13 2.84 9.63
N ARG A 38 -0.97 2.19 8.82
CA ARG A 38 -0.81 2.14 7.37
C ARG A 38 -2.07 2.67 6.69
N GLU A 39 -1.88 3.43 5.62
CA GLU A 39 -2.96 3.84 4.72
C GLU A 39 -2.70 3.27 3.33
N ILE A 40 -3.70 2.62 2.75
CA ILE A 40 -3.64 2.02 1.41
C ILE A 40 -4.58 2.80 0.51
N TYR A 41 -4.02 3.37 -0.55
CA TYR A 41 -4.71 4.14 -1.57
C TYR A 41 -4.78 3.31 -2.85
N SER A 42 -5.99 3.03 -3.34
CA SER A 42 -6.19 2.32 -4.61
C SER A 42 -6.50 3.30 -5.74
N PHE A 43 -6.03 3.00 -6.95
CA PHE A 43 -6.27 3.81 -8.14
C PHE A 43 -6.64 2.87 -9.29
N GLU A 44 -7.80 3.09 -9.91
CA GLU A 44 -8.31 2.23 -11.00
C GLU A 44 -8.22 2.89 -12.39
N ASN A 45 -7.88 4.18 -12.44
CA ASN A 45 -7.76 4.95 -13.68
C ASN A 45 -6.48 5.83 -13.64
N SER A 46 -6.26 6.66 -14.66
CA SER A 46 -5.16 7.62 -14.68
C SER A 46 -5.36 8.84 -13.77
N SER A 47 -6.36 8.83 -12.88
CA SER A 47 -6.62 9.91 -11.94
C SER A 47 -5.46 10.06 -10.95
N THR A 48 -5.28 11.29 -10.49
CA THR A 48 -4.44 11.62 -9.34
C THR A 48 -5.13 11.30 -8.02
N ASP A 49 -6.45 11.22 -8.03
CA ASP A 49 -7.26 10.95 -6.85
C ASP A 49 -7.47 9.45 -6.65
N PRO A 50 -7.40 8.95 -5.40
CA PRO A 50 -7.64 7.55 -5.10
C PRO A 50 -9.11 7.19 -5.28
N THR A 51 -9.38 5.99 -5.80
CA THR A 51 -10.72 5.39 -5.82
C THR A 51 -11.18 5.05 -4.40
N SER A 52 -10.25 4.59 -3.55
CA SER A 52 -10.52 4.30 -2.14
C SER A 52 -9.28 4.46 -1.27
N VAL A 53 -9.53 4.68 0.02
CA VAL A 53 -8.51 4.72 1.08
C VAL A 53 -8.90 3.75 2.18
N ILE A 54 -7.96 2.92 2.62
CA ILE A 54 -8.13 1.96 3.71
C ILE A 54 -7.08 2.27 4.77
N GLU A 55 -7.52 2.54 5.99
CA GLU A 55 -6.65 2.72 7.14
C GLU A 55 -6.53 1.40 7.91
N LEU A 56 -5.32 1.01 8.27
CA LEU A 56 -5.01 -0.21 9.00
C LEU A 56 -4.14 0.10 10.22
N SER A 57 -4.48 -0.52 11.35
CA SER A 57 -3.57 -0.58 12.49
C SER A 57 -2.29 -1.36 12.13
N ALA A 58 -1.26 -1.25 12.97
CA ALA A 58 -0.03 -2.02 12.79
C ALA A 58 -0.28 -3.54 12.75
N GLU A 59 -1.25 -4.03 13.50
CA GLU A 59 -1.65 -5.44 13.55
C GLU A 59 -2.38 -5.87 12.27
N GLN A 60 -3.39 -5.10 11.86
CA GLN A 60 -4.15 -5.36 10.64
C GLN A 60 -3.26 -5.33 9.39
N ALA A 61 -2.30 -4.40 9.33
CA ALA A 61 -1.33 -4.32 8.25
C ALA A 61 -0.41 -5.54 8.18
N ARG A 62 0.04 -6.07 9.34
CA ARG A 62 0.83 -7.31 9.39
C ARG A 62 0.02 -8.51 8.90
N LEU A 63 -1.24 -8.61 9.33
CA LEU A 63 -2.14 -9.67 8.90
C LEU A 63 -2.37 -9.61 7.38
N LEU A 64 -2.69 -8.44 6.83
CA LEU A 64 -2.85 -8.27 5.39
C LEU A 64 -1.55 -8.59 4.64
N GLY A 65 -0.40 -8.19 5.15
CA GLY A 65 0.91 -8.55 4.60
C GLY A 65 1.13 -10.05 4.53
N ALA A 66 0.74 -10.80 5.58
CA ALA A 66 0.79 -12.26 5.61
C ALA A 66 -0.16 -12.91 4.59
N VAL A 67 -1.33 -12.30 4.34
CA VAL A 67 -2.22 -12.77 3.28
C VAL A 67 -1.59 -12.52 1.90
N LEU A 68 -1.04 -11.33 1.67
CA LEU A 68 -0.44 -10.94 0.39
C LEU A 68 0.82 -11.74 0.04
N ASN A 69 1.64 -12.11 1.02
CA ASN A 69 2.87 -12.88 0.80
C ASN A 69 2.63 -14.41 0.81
N GLY A 70 1.40 -14.87 1.04
CA GLY A 70 1.05 -16.28 1.13
C GLY A 70 1.54 -17.00 2.39
N SER A 71 1.90 -16.27 3.45
CA SER A 71 2.34 -16.82 4.73
C SER A 71 1.24 -16.90 5.79
N TYR A 72 0.01 -16.52 5.45
CA TYR A 72 -1.14 -16.65 6.33
C TYR A 72 -1.61 -18.11 6.38
N ILE A 73 -1.59 -18.71 7.57
CA ILE A 73 -2.01 -20.09 7.84
C ILE A 73 -3.30 -20.02 8.66
N THR A 74 -4.33 -20.71 8.18
CA THR A 74 -5.55 -20.99 8.95
C THR A 74 -5.41 -22.39 9.56
N ASP A 75 -5.78 -22.55 10.82
CA ASP A 75 -5.94 -23.85 11.49
C ASP A 75 -7.01 -24.74 10.82
#